data_AF-A0A1H9IKX0-F1
#
_entry.id   AF-A0A1H9IKX0-F1
#
_cell.length_a   1.000
_cell.length_b   1.000
_cell.length_c   1.000
_cell.angle_alpha   90.00
_cell.angle_beta   90.00
_cell.angle_gamma   90.00
#
_symmetry.space_group_name_H-M   'P 1'
#
loop_
_entity.id
_entity.type
_entity.pdbx_description
1 polymer ?
#
loop_
_entity_poly.entity_id
_entity_poly.type
_entity_poly.pdbx_seq_one_letter_code
_entity_poly.pdbx_strand_id
1 'polypeptide(L)'
;MAANTRTRANQQQLLPNEKDRHPLMSDSDINTIMLNGAKISLSKLKRARSFDARLYYYAEISVYLEVSLSRGAGIADGTRKQLEKIHTEATHYHMDANKLLNILEE
;
A
#
# COMPACT_ATOMS: atom_id res chain seq x y z
N MET A 1 70.49 -8.09 -16.62
CA MET A 1 69.28 -8.51 -17.37
C MET A 1 68.44 -9.39 -16.47
N ALA A 2 67.30 -8.92 -16.00
CA ALA A 2 66.21 -9.78 -15.51
C ALA A 2 64.91 -8.95 -15.50
N ALA A 3 63.86 -9.55 -16.03
CA ALA A 3 62.70 -8.91 -16.61
C ALA A 3 61.68 -8.38 -15.59
N ASN A 4 61.02 -7.31 -16.02
CA ASN A 4 59.80 -6.72 -15.47
C ASN A 4 58.61 -7.65 -15.75
N THR A 5 57.91 -8.14 -14.72
CA THR A 5 56.62 -8.82 -14.92
C THR A 5 55.61 -8.30 -13.92
N ARG A 6 54.78 -7.37 -14.41
CA ARG A 6 53.54 -6.90 -13.77
C ARG A 6 52.56 -8.07 -13.71
N THR A 7 52.22 -8.53 -12.52
CA THR A 7 51.10 -9.47 -12.33
C THR A 7 49.93 -8.73 -11.69
N ARG A 8 49.19 -7.98 -12.51
CA ARG A 8 47.79 -7.64 -12.23
C ARG A 8 46.97 -8.91 -12.47
N ALA A 9 46.86 -9.77 -11.47
CA ALA A 9 45.99 -10.94 -11.54
C ALA A 9 44.74 -10.72 -10.67
N ASN A 10 43.61 -10.61 -11.37
CA ASN A 10 42.26 -10.96 -10.94
C ASN A 10 41.72 -10.34 -9.65
N GLN A 11 41.33 -9.07 -9.72
CA GLN A 11 40.02 -8.69 -9.19
C GLN A 11 38.98 -9.09 -10.24
N GLN A 12 38.61 -10.38 -10.27
CA GLN A 12 37.32 -10.75 -10.84
C GLN A 12 36.26 -10.16 -9.92
N GLN A 13 35.75 -8.98 -10.30
CA GLN A 13 34.48 -8.49 -9.80
C GLN A 13 33.45 -9.58 -10.08
N LEU A 14 33.14 -10.38 -9.06
CA LEU A 14 31.97 -11.25 -9.05
C LEU A 14 30.77 -10.32 -9.19
N LEU A 15 30.32 -10.13 -10.43
CA LEU A 15 29.03 -9.51 -10.71
C LEU A 15 27.99 -10.31 -9.91
N PRO A 16 27.20 -9.67 -9.03
CA PRO A 16 26.20 -10.38 -8.25
C PRO A 16 25.28 -11.14 -9.21
N ASN A 17 25.31 -12.46 -9.12
CA ASN A 17 24.46 -13.33 -9.92
C ASN A 17 23.01 -13.02 -9.56
N GLU A 18 22.13 -12.78 -10.55
CA GLU A 18 20.72 -12.46 -10.27
C GLU A 18 20.01 -13.56 -9.47
N LYS A 19 20.55 -14.78 -9.51
CA LYS A 19 20.10 -15.96 -8.78
C LYS A 19 20.45 -15.94 -7.29
N ASP A 20 21.42 -15.12 -6.87
CA ASP A 20 21.80 -14.92 -5.46
C ASP A 20 21.02 -13.78 -4.80
N ARG A 21 20.11 -13.12 -5.53
CA ARG A 21 19.03 -12.35 -4.91
C ARG A 21 18.06 -13.33 -4.27
N HIS A 22 18.43 -13.86 -3.11
CA HIS A 22 17.42 -14.32 -2.17
C HIS A 22 16.54 -13.10 -1.86
N PRO A 23 15.23 -13.11 -2.19
CA PRO A 23 14.35 -12.05 -1.72
C PRO A 23 14.40 -12.07 -0.20
N LEU A 24 15.11 -11.10 0.40
CA LEU A 24 15.20 -10.92 1.85
C LEU A 24 13.91 -10.25 2.35
N MET A 25 12.78 -10.89 2.08
CA MET A 25 11.51 -10.61 2.72
C MET A 25 10.87 -11.97 2.98
N SER A 26 10.77 -12.37 4.24
CA SER A 26 9.59 -13.17 4.61
C SER A 26 8.41 -12.21 4.38
N ASP A 27 7.91 -12.27 3.15
CA ASP A 27 7.02 -11.30 2.52
C ASP A 27 5.83 -11.00 3.43
N SER A 28 5.80 -9.79 4.00
CA SER A 28 4.53 -9.25 4.46
C SER A 28 3.73 -9.00 3.18
N ASP A 29 2.89 -9.96 2.81
CA ASP A 29 2.09 -9.94 1.59
C ASP A 29 1.39 -8.59 1.44
N ILE A 30 1.74 -7.88 0.36
CA ILE A 30 1.21 -6.54 0.08
C ILE A 30 -0.31 -6.53 0.08
N ASN A 31 -0.95 -7.62 -0.35
CA ASN A 31 -2.40 -7.76 -0.32
C ASN A 31 -2.95 -7.70 1.10
N THR A 32 -2.28 -8.39 2.02
CA THR A 32 -2.61 -8.40 3.45
C THR A 32 -2.41 -7.02 4.07
N ILE A 33 -1.31 -6.34 3.76
CA ILE A 33 -1.04 -4.97 4.25
C ILE A 33 -2.16 -4.02 3.80
N MET A 34 -2.47 -4.02 2.50
CA MET A 34 -3.47 -3.14 1.90
C MET A 34 -4.86 -3.36 2.50
N LEU A 35 -5.29 -4.62 2.61
CA LEU A 35 -6.61 -4.95 3.18
C LEU A 35 -6.71 -4.57 4.65
N ASN A 36 -5.66 -4.83 5.43
CA ASN A 36 -5.67 -4.50 6.86
C ASN A 36 -5.66 -2.99 7.07
N GLY A 37 -4.86 -2.25 6.30
CA GLY A 37 -4.86 -0.79 6.31
C GLY A 37 -6.24 -0.22 6.04
N ALA A 38 -6.88 -0.65 4.95
CA ALA A 38 -8.22 -0.19 4.58
C ALA A 38 -9.28 -0.53 5.65
N LYS A 39 -9.23 -1.72 6.26
CA LYS A 39 -10.14 -2.12 7.36
C LYS A 39 -9.95 -1.29 8.62
N ILE A 40 -8.70 -0.95 8.96
CA ILE A 40 -8.39 -0.10 10.10
C ILE A 40 -8.94 1.31 9.85
N SER A 41 -8.68 1.89 8.68
CA SER A 41 -9.19 3.22 8.31
C SER A 41 -10.72 3.25 8.29
N LEU A 42 -11.39 2.21 7.77
CA LEU A 42 -12.85 2.09 7.85
C LEU A 42 -13.36 2.05 9.29
N SER A 43 -12.69 1.29 10.16
CA SER A 43 -13.04 1.23 11.59
C SER A 43 -12.83 2.56 12.31
N LYS A 44 -11.87 3.38 11.87
CA LYS A 44 -11.66 4.73 12.36
C LYS A 44 -12.72 5.71 11.81
N LEU A 45 -13.04 5.62 10.52
CA LEU A 45 -14.11 6.38 9.88
C LEU A 45 -15.44 6.22 10.62
N LYS A 46 -15.86 4.97 10.89
CA LYS A 46 -17.11 4.67 11.60
C LYS A 46 -17.19 5.24 13.01
N ARG A 47 -16.05 5.50 13.66
CA ARG A 47 -15.99 6.06 15.02
C ARG A 47 -15.77 7.58 15.04
N ALA A 48 -15.39 8.18 13.92
CA ALA A 48 -15.07 9.60 13.85
C ALA A 48 -16.33 10.48 13.98
N ARG A 49 -16.27 11.46 14.88
CA ARG A 49 -17.39 12.36 15.19
C ARG A 49 -17.37 13.66 14.39
N SER A 50 -16.19 14.22 14.15
CA SER A 50 -16.02 15.42 13.34
C SER A 50 -15.97 15.10 11.84
N PHE A 51 -16.44 16.04 11.02
CA PHE A 51 -16.33 15.97 9.56
C PHE A 51 -14.88 15.76 9.10
N ASP A 52 -13.93 16.57 9.57
CA ASP A 52 -12.52 16.52 9.14
C ASP A 52 -11.88 15.16 9.37
N ALA A 53 -12.10 14.56 10.55
CA ALA A 53 -11.61 13.21 10.84
C ALA A 53 -12.25 12.16 9.91
N ARG A 54 -13.55 12.28 9.60
CA ARG A 54 -14.19 11.39 8.62
C ARG A 54 -13.59 11.58 7.23
N LEU A 55 -13.36 12.82 6.81
CA LEU A 55 -12.77 13.13 5.51
C LEU A 55 -11.36 12.53 5.39
N TYR A 56 -10.54 12.67 6.43
CA TYR A 56 -9.20 12.10 6.49
C TYR A 56 -9.21 10.57 6.31
N TYR A 57 -10.02 9.85 7.10
CA TYR A 57 -10.07 8.39 7.00
C TYR A 57 -10.72 7.89 5.71
N TYR A 58 -11.69 8.63 5.18
CA TYR A 58 -12.26 8.35 3.87
C TYR A 58 -11.20 8.49 2.77
N ALA A 59 -10.43 9.58 2.76
CA ALA A 59 -9.35 9.78 1.81
C ALA A 59 -8.27 8.69 1.92
N GLU A 60 -7.91 8.28 3.14
CA GLU A 60 -6.97 7.17 3.37
C GLU A 60 -7.46 5.86 2.74
N ILE A 61 -8.76 5.56 2.84
CA ILE A 61 -9.38 4.39 2.19
C ILE A 61 -9.30 4.50 0.66
N SER A 62 -9.57 5.69 0.10
CA SER A 62 -9.46 5.94 -1.33
C SER A 62 -8.05 5.71 -1.86
N VAL A 63 -7.01 6.04 -1.08
CA VAL A 63 -5.61 5.78 -1.45
C VAL A 63 -5.33 4.28 -1.61
N TYR A 64 -5.86 3.42 -0.73
CA TYR A 64 -5.68 1.97 -0.89
C TYR A 64 -6.32 1.44 -2.18
N LEU A 65 -7.52 1.93 -2.52
CA LEU A 65 -8.17 1.57 -3.78
C LEU A 65 -7.35 2.03 -4.98
N GLU A 66 -6.90 3.29 -5.00
CA GLU A 66 -6.10 3.86 -6.10
C GLU A 66 -4.80 3.08 -6.33
N VAL A 67 -4.06 2.79 -5.26
CA VAL A 67 -2.84 1.98 -5.34
C VAL A 67 -3.14 0.58 -5.89
N SER A 68 -4.30 -0.01 -5.57
CA SER A 68 -4.70 -1.31 -6.11
C SER A 68 -4.95 -1.33 -7.63
N LEU A 69 -5.14 -0.16 -8.25
CA LEU A 69 -5.27 0.01 -9.70
C LEU A 69 -3.90 0.11 -10.40
N SER A 70 -2.82 0.32 -9.65
CA SER A 70 -1.47 0.47 -10.19
C SER A 70 -0.95 -0.85 -10.77
N ARG A 71 -0.53 -0.81 -12.05
CA ARG A 71 0.07 -1.96 -12.73
C ARG A 71 1.42 -2.30 -12.11
N GLY A 72 1.65 -3.59 -11.83
CA GLY A 72 2.95 -4.07 -11.34
C GLY A 72 3.15 -4.01 -9.82
N ALA A 73 2.15 -3.55 -9.05
CA ALA A 73 2.23 -3.48 -7.58
C ALA A 73 2.03 -4.84 -6.85
N GLY A 74 1.85 -5.94 -7.58
CA GLY A 74 1.63 -7.27 -6.99
C GLY A 74 0.27 -7.43 -6.29
N ILE A 75 -0.69 -6.53 -6.56
CA ILE A 75 -2.03 -6.58 -5.98
C ILE A 75 -2.92 -7.56 -6.75
N ALA A 76 -3.43 -8.55 -6.04
CA ALA A 76 -4.36 -9.53 -6.58
C ALA A 76 -5.74 -8.93 -6.87
N ASP A 77 -6.41 -9.43 -7.89
CA ASP A 77 -7.78 -9.02 -8.25
C ASP A 77 -8.78 -9.20 -7.09
N GLY A 78 -8.61 -10.25 -6.28
CA GLY A 78 -9.43 -10.48 -5.09
C GLY A 78 -9.26 -9.39 -4.04
N THR A 79 -8.05 -8.86 -3.88
CA THR A 79 -7.73 -7.73 -3.00
C THR A 79 -8.35 -6.45 -3.53
N ARG A 80 -8.19 -6.16 -4.83
CA ARG A 80 -8.80 -5.00 -5.48
C ARG A 80 -10.32 -4.98 -5.28
N LYS A 81 -11.01 -6.09 -5.51
CA LYS A 81 -12.47 -6.21 -5.29
C LYS A 81 -12.88 -6.00 -3.83
N GLN A 82 -12.06 -6.43 -2.87
CA GLN A 82 -12.33 -6.17 -1.46
C GLN A 82 -12.10 -4.70 -1.09
N LEU A 83 -11.07 -4.07 -1.63
CA LEU A 83 -10.82 -2.63 -1.45
C LEU A 83 -11.94 -1.78 -2.06
N GLU A 84 -12.49 -2.18 -3.21
CA GLU A 84 -13.65 -1.53 -3.82
C GLU A 84 -14.90 -1.61 -2.93
N LYS A 85 -15.15 -2.78 -2.31
CA LYS A 85 -16.24 -2.96 -1.34
C LYS A 85 -16.05 -2.08 -0.11
N ILE A 86 -14.84 -2.04 0.45
CA ILE A 86 -14.50 -1.21 1.61
C ILE A 86 -14.68 0.28 1.27
N HIS A 87 -14.22 0.70 0.08
CA HIS A 87 -14.38 2.08 -0.39
C HIS A 87 -15.86 2.45 -0.56
N THR A 88 -16.65 1.57 -1.17
CA THR A 88 -18.11 1.78 -1.32
C THR A 88 -18.80 1.95 0.02
N GLU A 89 -18.49 1.08 0.98
CA GLU A 89 -19.01 1.18 2.35
C GLU A 89 -18.57 2.49 3.01
N ALA A 90 -17.30 2.88 2.87
CA ALA A 90 -16.78 4.13 3.41
C ALA A 90 -17.50 5.35 2.82
N THR A 91 -17.77 5.35 1.51
CA THR A 91 -18.54 6.41 0.83
C THR A 91 -19.91 6.56 1.45
N HIS A 92 -20.65 5.46 1.64
CA HIS A 92 -21.96 5.50 2.26
C HIS A 92 -21.90 6.05 3.69
N TYR A 93 -20.99 5.53 4.52
CA TYR A 93 -20.83 6.01 5.90
C TYR A 93 -20.48 7.50 5.98
N HIS A 94 -19.54 7.97 5.14
CA HIS A 94 -19.12 9.37 5.14
C HIS A 94 -20.28 10.28 4.71
N MET A 95 -20.97 9.93 3.62
CA MET A 95 -22.05 10.75 3.05
C MET A 95 -23.28 10.80 3.95
N ASP A 96 -23.67 9.67 4.55
CA ASP A 96 -24.83 9.63 5.44
C ASP A 96 -24.56 10.41 6.74
N ALA A 97 -23.36 10.29 7.31
CA ALA A 97 -22.96 11.11 8.44
C ALA A 97 -22.92 12.61 8.09
N ASN A 98 -22.57 12.97 6.85
CA ASN A 98 -22.56 14.37 6.41
C ASN A 98 -23.97 14.93 6.23
N LYS A 99 -24.89 14.15 5.66
CA LYS A 99 -26.31 14.54 5.58
C LYS A 99 -26.90 14.80 6.97
N LEU A 100 -26.62 13.91 7.93
CA LEU A 100 -27.08 14.07 9.31
C LEU A 100 -26.50 15.33 9.97
N LEU A 101 -25.22 15.62 9.73
CA LEU A 101 -24.58 16.82 10.26
C LEU A 101 -25.27 18.09 9.73
N ASN A 102 -25.51 18.17 8.42
CA ASN A 102 -26.17 19.32 7.80
C ASN A 102 -27.60 19.53 8.31
N ILE A 103 -28.35 18.44 8.56
CA ILE A 103 -29.72 18.53 9.12
C ILE A 103 -29.71 19.05 10.57
N LEU A 104 -28.65 18.76 11.33
CA LEU A 104 -28.55 19.18 12.74
C LEU A 104 -27.96 20.58 12.92
N GLU A 105 -27.32 21.12 11.88
CA GLU A 105 -26.76 22.48 11.85
C GLU A 105 -27.75 23.52 11.30
N GLU A 106 -28.88 23.10 10.72
CA GLU A 106 -30.06 23.93 10.38
C GLU A 106 -31.03 24.08 11.56
#